data_AF-A0A7R9F3H4-F1
#
_entry.id   AF-A0A7R9F3H4-F1
#
_cell.length_a   1.000
_cell.length_b   1.000
_cell.length_c   1.000
_cell.angle_alpha   90.00
_cell.angle_beta   90.00
_cell.angle_gamma   90.00
#
_symmetry.space_group_name_H-M   'P 1'
#
loop_
_entity.id
_entity.type
_entity.pdbx_description
1 polymer ?
#
loop_
_entity_poly.entity_id
_entity_poly.type
_entity_poly.pdbx_seq_one_letter_code
_entity_poly.pdbx_strand_id
1 'polypeptide(L)'
;DWLFPQVVQKVFQPLLCTEVKSSDWLFPQVVQKVFQPLLCTEVKSGDNFFQSEVTALYVHSLDLMSDLASHDAQWLNLYSGLLQHKQVQMVLAVALYTGSEIIKKKVLFLTSTVGFPSESINSLAKSLCDLEPLVLIPSSGSSKSTTLFGEYNSASAHDMTPLFSLAQEGCLDQFIAKLQEMSENNKISDISTSAVMELYEYKLASMSHSERALQSSLEAANTHSTHLQHRLAQLTAEISRRQQLLFHTQQCLEDNGLADQEDKNKQMLIGNLTATIESLRKNLDENKEELMESQQSNEELKKKNEDAFKELKILEMHNKESTSKISELNKMLSKMEDRINKRERVIQEKDTEISKLSKNIEAFTAEVSNLNMFAKSQERRLNEKDAELNSVRFRTCHTHSHSRDGTEKAAFSCHGYSSDGEANSLGVDLLPRVERKRAGKYR
;
A
#
# COMPACT_ATOMS: atom_id res chain seq x y z
N ASP A 1 18.33 32.39 -0.04
CA ASP A 1 17.87 32.97 -1.31
C ASP A 1 18.25 32.24 -2.61
N TRP A 2 19.43 31.63 -2.77
CA TRP A 2 19.80 31.02 -4.08
C TRP A 2 19.80 29.48 -4.17
N LEU A 3 19.64 28.75 -3.06
CA LEU A 3 19.70 27.27 -3.06
C LEU A 3 18.34 26.58 -2.90
N PHE A 4 17.33 27.28 -2.37
CA PHE A 4 16.02 26.69 -2.07
C PHE A 4 15.11 26.47 -3.29
N PRO A 5 15.05 27.41 -4.27
CA PRO A 5 14.28 27.19 -5.49
C PRO A 5 14.82 25.99 -6.28
N GLN A 6 16.13 25.74 -6.27
CA GLN A 6 16.74 24.65 -7.03
C GLN A 6 16.44 23.26 -6.46
N VAL A 7 16.22 23.11 -5.15
CA VAL A 7 15.90 21.80 -4.57
C VAL A 7 14.44 21.43 -4.85
N VAL A 8 13.51 22.37 -4.67
CA VAL A 8 12.10 22.16 -5.01
C VAL A 8 11.94 21.98 -6.52
N GLN A 9 12.66 22.77 -7.33
CA GLN A 9 12.62 22.64 -8.78
C GLN A 9 13.30 21.36 -9.28
N LYS A 10 14.41 20.88 -8.70
CA LYS A 10 15.03 19.59 -9.09
C LYS A 10 14.26 18.37 -8.61
N VAL A 11 13.55 18.46 -7.48
CA VAL A 11 12.72 17.36 -6.99
C VAL A 11 11.40 17.31 -7.77
N PHE A 12 10.76 18.46 -8.06
CA PHE A 12 9.45 18.50 -8.72
C PHE A 12 9.46 18.68 -10.26
N GLN A 13 10.56 19.12 -10.90
CA GLN A 13 10.61 19.19 -12.39
C GLN A 13 10.54 17.83 -13.09
N PRO A 14 11.21 16.77 -12.61
CA PRO A 14 11.04 15.44 -13.22
C PRO A 14 9.61 14.91 -13.06
N LEU A 15 8.89 15.40 -12.05
CA LEU A 15 7.53 15.04 -11.65
C LEU A 15 6.43 15.69 -12.52
N LEU A 16 6.70 16.85 -13.12
CA LEU A 16 5.72 17.62 -13.90
C LEU A 16 5.79 17.38 -15.42
N CYS A 17 6.86 16.75 -15.93
CA CYS A 17 7.10 16.59 -17.38
C CYS A 17 6.85 15.17 -17.92
N THR A 18 6.30 14.25 -17.13
CA THR A 18 5.90 12.93 -17.65
C THR A 18 4.39 12.87 -17.77
N GLU A 19 3.92 13.07 -19.01
CA GLU A 19 2.58 12.68 -19.40
C GLU A 19 2.36 11.20 -19.04
N VAL A 20 1.39 10.97 -18.14
CA VAL A 20 0.39 9.91 -18.25
C VAL A 20 0.94 8.50 -18.53
N LYS A 21 1.29 7.77 -17.44
CA LYS A 21 1.02 6.33 -17.20
C LYS A 21 1.99 5.73 -16.17
N SER A 22 1.85 6.11 -14.90
CA SER A 22 2.33 5.29 -13.76
C SER A 22 1.82 5.90 -12.46
N SER A 23 0.56 5.65 -12.14
CA SER A 23 -0.12 6.07 -10.92
C SER A 23 0.28 5.25 -9.68
N ASP A 24 1.57 4.93 -9.51
CA ASP A 24 2.05 4.03 -8.43
C ASP A 24 3.21 4.60 -7.57
N TRP A 25 3.75 5.78 -7.86
CA TRP A 25 5.00 6.24 -7.20
C TRP A 25 4.89 7.49 -6.33
N LEU A 26 3.78 8.24 -6.35
CA LEU A 26 3.50 9.27 -5.35
C LEU A 26 2.64 8.65 -4.25
N PHE A 27 3.26 8.02 -3.26
CA PHE A 27 2.51 7.50 -2.13
C PHE A 27 1.86 8.67 -1.36
N PRO A 28 0.54 8.64 -1.10
CA PRO A 28 -0.15 9.55 -0.18
C PRO A 28 0.57 9.68 1.18
N GLN A 29 1.28 8.63 1.57
CA GLN A 29 2.10 8.55 2.79
C GLN A 29 3.29 9.53 2.81
N VAL A 30 3.90 9.85 1.66
CA VAL A 30 5.04 10.79 1.61
C VAL A 30 4.55 12.21 1.83
N VAL A 31 3.42 12.57 1.24
CA VAL A 31 2.78 13.88 1.46
C VAL A 31 2.29 13.98 2.91
N GLN A 32 1.70 12.92 3.45
CA GLN A 32 1.31 12.88 4.87
C GLN A 32 2.50 13.06 5.81
N LYS A 33 3.71 12.57 5.46
CA LYS A 33 4.95 12.83 6.21
C LYS A 33 5.41 14.28 6.19
N VAL A 34 5.15 15.02 5.10
CA VAL A 34 5.46 16.47 5.03
C VAL A 34 4.56 17.28 5.97
N PHE A 35 3.31 16.86 6.14
CA PHE A 35 2.37 17.49 7.08
C PHE A 35 2.41 16.89 8.49
N GLN A 36 3.13 15.80 8.71
CA GLN A 36 3.28 15.16 10.03
C GLN A 36 3.79 16.09 11.13
N PRO A 37 4.75 17.02 10.89
CA PRO A 37 5.14 18.01 11.89
C PRO A 37 4.00 18.94 12.29
N LEU A 38 3.11 19.30 11.36
CA LEU A 38 1.92 20.10 11.64
C LEU A 38 0.88 19.29 12.41
N LEU A 39 0.67 18.02 12.06
CA LEU A 39 -0.35 17.16 12.68
C LEU A 39 -0.01 16.71 14.11
N CYS A 40 1.28 16.67 14.48
CA CYS A 40 1.74 16.15 15.78
C CYS A 40 2.09 17.21 16.83
N THR A 41 2.15 18.51 16.51
CA THR A 41 2.59 19.53 17.48
C THR A 41 1.42 20.30 18.08
N GLU A 42 1.08 19.99 19.34
CA GLU A 42 0.40 20.96 20.20
C GLU A 42 1.23 22.25 20.20
N VAL A 43 0.58 23.35 19.81
CA VAL A 43 1.21 24.65 19.58
C VAL A 43 1.82 25.14 20.89
N LYS A 44 3.14 24.95 21.05
CA LYS A 44 3.92 25.73 22.00
C LYS A 44 4.17 27.09 21.34
N SER A 45 3.73 28.15 22.00
CA SER A 45 3.64 29.54 21.52
C SER A 45 4.97 30.25 21.19
N GLY A 46 5.98 29.55 20.68
CA GLY A 46 7.30 30.12 20.41
C GLY A 46 8.06 29.52 19.23
N ASP A 47 7.54 28.50 18.55
CA ASP A 47 8.24 27.90 17.41
C ASP A 47 7.97 28.66 16.11
N ASN A 48 9.01 28.78 15.28
CA ASN A 48 9.17 29.58 14.07
C ASN A 48 8.21 29.24 12.90
N PHE A 49 6.98 28.78 13.17
CA PHE A 49 5.94 28.47 12.17
C PHE A 49 5.51 29.69 11.33
N PHE A 50 5.86 30.90 11.75
CA PHE A 50 5.57 32.14 11.04
C PHE A 50 6.64 32.55 10.01
N GLN A 51 7.63 31.69 9.73
CA GLN A 51 8.56 31.94 8.62
C GLN A 51 7.80 31.88 7.28
N SER A 52 7.84 32.99 6.55
CA SER A 52 7.13 33.20 5.28
C SER A 52 7.40 32.08 4.28
N GLU A 53 8.62 31.55 4.23
CA GLU A 53 9.02 30.48 3.30
C GLU A 53 8.35 29.14 3.60
N VAL A 54 8.20 28.80 4.89
CA VAL A 54 7.58 27.53 5.32
C VAL A 54 6.08 27.56 5.05
N THR A 55 5.42 28.70 5.30
CA THR A 55 4.01 28.88 4.95
C THR A 55 3.78 28.81 3.44
N ALA A 56 4.68 29.38 2.63
CA ALA A 56 4.62 29.30 1.18
C ALA A 56 4.73 27.85 0.67
N LEU A 57 5.62 27.04 1.25
CA LEU A 57 5.80 25.63 0.91
C LEU A 57 4.52 24.81 1.19
N TYR A 58 3.87 25.04 2.34
CA TYR A 58 2.61 24.37 2.66
C TYR A 58 1.49 24.78 1.70
N VAL A 59 1.38 26.06 1.35
CA VAL A 59 0.38 26.53 0.36
C VAL A 59 0.64 25.92 -1.02
N HIS A 60 1.88 25.86 -1.47
CA HIS A 60 2.21 25.21 -2.76
C HIS A 60 1.99 23.71 -2.76
N SER A 61 2.22 23.04 -1.63
CA SER A 61 1.94 21.62 -1.47
C SER A 61 0.43 21.35 -1.52
N LEU A 62 -0.38 22.23 -0.90
CA LEU A 62 -1.85 22.16 -0.96
C LEU A 62 -2.40 22.45 -2.36
N ASP A 63 -1.79 23.38 -3.09
CA ASP A 63 -2.11 23.69 -4.49
C ASP A 63 -1.96 22.44 -5.38
N LEU A 64 -0.80 21.78 -5.29
CA LEU A 64 -0.54 20.52 -5.99
C LEU A 64 -1.51 19.40 -5.58
N MET A 65 -1.83 19.30 -4.29
CA MET A 65 -2.81 18.31 -3.82
C MET A 65 -4.21 18.59 -4.37
N SER A 66 -4.58 19.85 -4.57
CA SER A 66 -5.87 20.20 -5.17
C SER A 66 -5.94 19.79 -6.65
N ASP A 67 -4.82 19.92 -7.38
CA ASP A 67 -4.71 19.45 -8.77
C ASP A 67 -4.80 17.92 -8.84
N LEU A 68 -4.12 17.21 -7.95
CA LEU A 68 -4.17 15.74 -7.87
C LEU A 68 -5.54 15.21 -7.43
N ALA A 69 -6.22 15.94 -6.53
CA ALA A 69 -7.57 15.59 -6.07
C ALA A 69 -8.62 15.60 -7.19
N SER A 70 -8.38 16.34 -8.28
CA SER A 70 -9.28 16.31 -9.45
C SER A 70 -9.19 15.00 -10.27
N HIS A 71 -8.12 14.22 -10.09
CA HIS A 71 -7.84 12.99 -10.85
C HIS A 71 -8.11 11.71 -10.05
N ASP A 72 -8.07 11.76 -8.72
CA ASP A 72 -8.20 10.57 -7.86
C ASP A 72 -8.91 10.88 -6.53
N ALA A 73 -9.88 10.03 -6.19
CA ALA A 73 -10.69 10.11 -4.98
C ALA A 73 -9.88 9.92 -3.69
N GLN A 74 -8.77 9.17 -3.73
CA GLN A 74 -7.90 8.99 -2.55
C GLN A 74 -7.21 10.30 -2.16
N TRP A 75 -6.76 11.07 -3.16
CA TRP A 75 -6.19 12.39 -2.96
C TRP A 75 -7.22 13.42 -2.51
N LEU A 76 -8.45 13.33 -3.02
CA LEU A 76 -9.56 14.17 -2.55
C LEU A 76 -9.90 13.92 -1.07
N ASN A 77 -9.91 12.66 -0.64
CA ASN A 77 -10.14 12.29 0.77
C ASN A 77 -9.00 12.76 1.68
N LEU A 78 -7.74 12.65 1.21
CA LEU A 78 -6.59 13.11 1.98
C LEU A 78 -6.55 14.65 2.05
N TYR A 79 -6.83 15.33 0.95
CA TYR A 79 -6.91 16.80 0.87
C TYR A 79 -8.02 17.35 1.78
N SER A 80 -9.24 16.78 1.70
CA SER A 80 -10.35 17.19 2.56
C SER A 80 -10.09 16.89 4.05
N GLY A 81 -9.49 15.73 4.37
CA GLY A 81 -9.06 15.41 5.73
C GLY A 81 -8.00 16.37 6.27
N LEU A 82 -7.02 16.73 5.44
CA LEU A 82 -5.95 17.65 5.83
C LEU A 82 -6.46 19.07 6.09
N LEU A 83 -7.42 19.53 5.28
CA LEU A 83 -8.08 20.83 5.44
C LEU A 83 -9.00 20.92 6.66
N GLN A 84 -9.41 19.81 7.26
CA GLN A 84 -10.19 19.81 8.50
C GLN A 84 -9.34 20.10 9.73
N HIS A 85 -8.01 19.95 9.64
CA HIS A 85 -7.12 20.21 10.78
C HIS A 85 -6.94 21.71 11.04
N LYS A 86 -7.16 22.11 12.30
CA LYS A 86 -7.05 23.51 12.77
C LYS A 86 -5.69 24.14 12.48
N GLN A 87 -4.59 23.39 12.57
CA GLN A 87 -3.25 23.92 12.31
C GLN A 87 -3.07 24.30 10.84
N VAL A 88 -3.59 23.50 9.90
CA VAL A 88 -3.52 23.81 8.46
C VAL A 88 -4.34 25.07 8.16
N GLN A 89 -5.52 25.21 8.77
CA GLN A 89 -6.34 26.41 8.65
C GLN A 89 -5.64 27.65 9.23
N MET A 90 -4.94 27.51 10.35
CA MET A 90 -4.15 28.59 10.93
C MET A 90 -2.97 29.00 10.05
N VAL A 91 -2.27 28.04 9.43
CA VAL A 91 -1.20 28.34 8.44
C VAL A 91 -1.78 29.06 7.22
N LEU A 92 -2.95 28.65 6.73
CA LEU A 92 -3.66 29.34 5.64
C LEU A 92 -4.08 30.77 6.05
N ALA A 93 -4.55 30.96 7.28
CA ALA A 93 -4.91 32.28 7.82
C ALA A 93 -3.68 33.19 7.92
N VAL A 94 -2.55 32.67 8.42
CA VAL A 94 -1.26 33.37 8.45
C VAL A 94 -0.81 33.73 7.03
N ALA A 95 -0.88 32.79 6.07
CA ALA A 95 -0.52 33.05 4.68
C ALA A 95 -1.40 34.12 4.02
N LEU A 96 -2.68 34.23 4.41
CA LEU A 96 -3.57 35.32 3.97
C LEU A 96 -3.21 36.68 4.60
N TYR A 97 -2.70 36.71 5.82
CA TYR A 97 -2.23 37.95 6.46
C TYR A 97 -0.86 38.39 5.94
N THR A 98 0.15 37.53 6.04
CA THR A 98 1.58 37.87 5.84
C THR A 98 2.15 37.50 4.47
N GLY A 99 1.44 36.68 3.68
CA GLY A 99 1.95 36.16 2.40
C GLY A 99 2.10 37.21 1.28
N SER A 100 2.80 36.84 0.21
CA SER A 100 2.86 37.63 -1.03
C SER A 100 1.53 37.57 -1.79
N GLU A 101 1.30 38.51 -2.73
CA GLU A 101 0.06 38.56 -3.54
C GLU A 101 -0.25 37.22 -4.23
N ILE A 102 0.79 36.52 -4.70
CA ILE A 102 0.67 35.23 -5.37
C ILE A 102 0.15 34.15 -4.41
N ILE A 103 0.68 34.10 -3.19
CA ILE A 103 0.28 33.15 -2.16
C ILE A 103 -1.16 33.43 -1.72
N LYS A 104 -1.53 34.71 -1.55
CA LYS A 104 -2.91 35.11 -1.21
C LYS A 104 -3.91 34.68 -2.28
N LYS A 105 -3.59 34.91 -3.56
CA LYS A 105 -4.43 34.45 -4.69
C LYS A 105 -4.57 32.94 -4.71
N LYS A 106 -3.50 32.19 -4.46
CA LYS A 106 -3.53 30.71 -4.39
C LYS A 106 -4.38 30.21 -3.24
N VAL A 107 -4.25 30.77 -2.03
CA VAL A 107 -5.10 30.38 -0.90
C VAL A 107 -6.58 30.66 -1.18
N LEU A 108 -6.90 31.83 -1.74
CA LEU A 108 -8.28 32.14 -2.14
C LEU A 108 -8.79 31.19 -3.23
N PHE A 109 -7.95 30.84 -4.21
CA PHE A 109 -8.31 29.86 -5.22
C PHE A 109 -8.56 28.47 -4.60
N LEU A 110 -7.74 28.03 -3.65
CA LEU A 110 -7.93 26.78 -2.92
C LEU A 110 -9.29 26.73 -2.21
N THR A 111 -9.75 27.85 -1.64
CA THR A 111 -11.09 27.91 -1.00
C THR A 111 -12.25 27.78 -1.99
N SER A 112 -12.00 27.97 -3.30
CA SER A 112 -13.00 27.79 -4.36
C SER A 112 -13.03 26.39 -4.98
N THR A 113 -12.13 25.49 -4.56
CA THR A 113 -12.06 24.13 -5.10
C THR A 113 -13.09 23.19 -4.47
N VAL A 114 -13.52 22.17 -5.23
CA VAL A 114 -14.61 21.23 -4.88
C VAL A 114 -14.31 20.36 -3.65
N GLY A 115 -13.05 20.32 -3.20
CA GLY A 115 -12.60 19.55 -2.05
C GLY A 115 -12.55 20.33 -0.74
N PHE A 116 -12.92 21.62 -0.73
CA PHE A 116 -12.85 22.47 0.46
C PHE A 116 -14.19 22.42 1.23
N PRO A 117 -14.26 21.77 2.40
CA PRO A 117 -15.51 21.67 3.14
C PRO A 117 -15.97 23.05 3.63
N SER A 118 -17.27 23.32 3.59
CA SER A 118 -17.84 24.58 4.11
C SER A 118 -17.51 24.81 5.59
N GLU A 119 -17.33 23.73 6.35
CA GLU A 119 -16.91 23.76 7.76
C GLU A 119 -15.47 24.27 7.95
N SER A 120 -14.57 23.97 7.00
CA SER A 120 -13.19 24.46 7.02
C SER A 120 -13.13 25.95 6.68
N ILE A 121 -14.04 26.47 5.86
CA ILE A 121 -14.10 27.92 5.54
C ILE A 121 -14.51 28.72 6.79
N ASN A 122 -15.51 28.24 7.51
CA ASN A 122 -15.94 28.87 8.76
C ASN A 122 -14.84 28.82 9.83
N SER A 123 -14.08 27.73 9.88
CA SER A 123 -12.97 27.57 10.84
C SER A 123 -11.73 28.39 10.45
N LEU A 124 -11.48 28.57 9.15
CA LEU A 124 -10.49 29.50 8.61
C LEU A 124 -10.86 30.95 8.93
N ALA A 125 -12.12 31.35 8.74
CA ALA A 125 -12.61 32.69 9.07
C ALA A 125 -12.49 32.99 10.58
N LYS A 126 -12.80 32.01 11.44
CA LYS A 126 -12.54 32.11 12.89
C LYS A 126 -11.06 32.26 13.20
N SER A 127 -10.20 31.46 12.55
CA SER A 127 -8.74 31.56 12.72
C SER A 127 -8.20 32.92 12.23
N LEU A 128 -8.81 33.52 11.21
CA LEU A 128 -8.49 34.89 10.78
C LEU A 128 -8.86 35.93 11.84
N CYS A 129 -10.01 35.78 12.50
CA CYS A 129 -10.43 36.65 13.60
C CYS A 129 -9.53 36.49 14.84
N ASP A 130 -9.14 35.25 15.17
CA ASP A 130 -8.29 34.94 16.31
C ASP A 130 -6.85 35.49 16.14
N LEU A 131 -6.40 35.65 14.89
CA LEU A 131 -5.09 36.22 14.55
C LEU A 131 -5.08 37.75 14.47
N GLU A 132 -6.25 38.39 14.39
CA GLU A 132 -6.38 39.85 14.31
C GLU A 132 -5.72 40.59 15.51
N PRO A 133 -5.89 40.15 16.78
CA PRO A 133 -5.23 40.77 17.94
C PRO A 133 -3.71 40.55 18.00
N LEU A 134 -3.19 39.51 17.34
CA LEU A 134 -1.78 39.11 17.39
C LEU A 134 -0.95 39.76 16.28
N VAL A 135 -1.57 40.14 15.16
CA VAL A 135 -0.88 40.69 13.98
C VAL A 135 -1.03 42.21 13.87
N LEU A 136 -2.06 42.82 14.48
CA LEU A 136 -2.28 44.28 14.51
C LEU A 136 -1.47 45.04 15.59
N ILE A 137 -0.40 44.46 16.13
CA ILE A 137 0.68 45.25 16.75
C ILE A 137 1.71 45.54 15.65
N PRO A 138 1.59 46.64 14.86
CA PRO A 138 2.64 47.00 13.95
C PRO A 138 3.86 47.43 14.77
N SER A 139 4.93 46.64 14.68
CA SER A 139 6.29 47.14 14.84
C SER A 139 6.56 48.14 13.72
N SER A 140 6.12 49.38 13.89
CA SER A 140 6.54 50.53 13.08
C SER A 140 6.29 51.80 13.88
N GLY A 141 7.37 52.55 14.15
CA GLY A 141 7.41 53.61 15.14
C GLY A 141 6.52 54.80 14.82
N SER A 142 5.80 55.28 15.84
CA SER A 142 5.49 56.69 16.04
C SER A 142 4.89 56.90 17.44
N SER A 143 5.63 57.62 18.28
CA SER A 143 5.15 58.65 19.20
C SER A 143 3.70 58.57 19.73
N LYS A 144 3.53 58.22 21.01
CA LYS A 144 2.99 59.10 22.09
C LYS A 144 2.48 58.28 23.29
N SER A 145 3.01 58.63 24.47
CA SER A 145 2.36 58.72 25.78
C SER A 145 1.52 57.53 26.27
N THR A 146 1.97 56.87 27.35
CA THR A 146 1.58 57.23 28.72
C THR A 146 2.23 56.23 29.69
N THR A 147 3.40 56.60 30.21
CA THR A 147 3.98 56.02 31.44
C THR A 147 3.33 56.73 32.64
N LEU A 148 2.46 56.03 33.37
CA LEU A 148 2.09 56.41 34.73
C LEU A 148 3.13 55.81 35.70
N PHE A 149 3.49 56.61 36.70
CA PHE A 149 4.29 56.35 37.92
C PHE A 149 5.64 57.07 38.00
N GLY A 150 5.66 58.13 38.82
CA GLY A 150 6.88 58.62 39.47
C GLY A 150 7.05 60.14 39.51
N GLU A 151 6.18 60.87 40.21
CA GLU A 151 6.39 62.29 40.50
C GLU A 151 6.76 62.45 41.98
N TYR A 152 8.07 62.54 42.24
CA TYR A 152 8.63 63.09 43.49
C TYR A 152 9.38 64.35 43.11
N ASN A 153 8.72 65.51 43.16
CA ASN A 153 9.38 66.81 43.03
C ASN A 153 9.36 67.53 44.39
N SER A 154 10.51 67.43 45.08
CA SER A 154 11.21 68.53 45.75
C SER A 154 10.34 69.72 46.20
N ALA A 155 9.80 69.63 47.41
CA ALA A 155 9.45 70.82 48.20
C ALA A 155 10.75 71.48 48.69
N SER A 156 11.37 72.29 47.83
CA SER A 156 12.50 73.14 48.18
C SER A 156 11.98 74.34 48.97
N ALA A 157 12.35 74.39 50.25
CA ALA A 157 12.75 75.59 50.98
C ALA A 157 12.19 76.92 50.47
N HIS A 158 10.95 77.29 50.86
CA HIS A 158 10.55 78.71 50.96
C HIS A 158 9.29 78.99 51.77
N ASP A 159 8.76 78.05 52.55
CA ASP A 159 7.76 78.38 53.60
C ASP A 159 8.45 78.96 54.84
N MET A 160 9.23 80.03 54.64
CA MET A 160 9.40 81.03 55.69
C MET A 160 8.16 81.91 55.57
N THR A 161 7.10 81.52 56.30
CA THR A 161 5.95 82.40 56.54
C THR A 161 6.47 83.81 56.85
N PRO A 162 5.96 84.86 56.18
CA PRO A 162 6.47 86.20 56.37
C PRO A 162 6.30 86.56 57.85
N LEU A 163 7.42 86.90 58.48
CA LEU A 163 7.55 87.28 59.90
C LEU A 163 6.62 88.45 60.31
N PHE A 164 6.10 89.16 59.31
CA PHE A 164 5.10 90.22 59.42
C PHE A 164 3.98 89.97 58.43
N SER A 165 2.73 90.17 58.86
CA SER A 165 1.69 90.52 57.89
C SER A 165 2.12 91.84 57.21
N LEU A 166 1.97 91.96 55.90
CA LEU A 166 2.32 93.18 55.13
C LEU A 166 1.75 94.47 55.77
N ALA A 167 0.61 94.36 56.47
CA ALA A 167 0.00 95.46 57.21
C ALA A 167 0.74 95.83 58.51
N GLN A 168 1.38 94.87 59.19
CA GLN A 168 2.14 95.07 60.43
C GLN A 168 3.51 95.69 60.15
N GLU A 169 4.17 95.27 59.06
CA GLU A 169 5.41 95.89 58.57
C GLU A 169 5.18 97.38 58.26
N GLY A 170 4.10 97.69 57.52
CA GLY A 170 3.73 99.09 57.23
C GLY A 170 3.38 99.93 58.47
N CYS A 171 2.80 99.34 59.52
CA CYS A 171 2.56 100.07 60.78
C CYS A 171 3.86 100.38 61.53
N LEU A 172 4.80 99.43 61.52
CA LEU A 172 6.12 99.56 62.15
C LEU A 172 6.97 100.61 61.42
N ASP A 173 6.95 100.61 60.08
CA ASP A 173 7.64 101.60 59.26
C ASP A 173 7.06 103.01 59.45
N GLN A 174 5.73 103.15 59.54
CA GLN A 174 5.09 104.43 59.85
C GLN A 174 5.47 104.94 61.26
N PHE A 175 5.66 104.03 62.21
CA PHE A 175 6.04 104.37 63.57
C PHE A 175 7.51 104.75 63.69
N ILE A 176 8.40 104.03 63.00
CA ILE A 176 9.81 104.37 62.86
C ILE A 176 9.95 105.75 62.21
N ALA A 177 9.20 106.02 61.13
CA ALA A 177 9.20 107.32 60.47
C ALA A 177 8.75 108.43 61.43
N LYS A 178 7.68 108.22 62.21
CA LYS A 178 7.23 109.17 63.24
C LYS A 178 8.27 109.40 64.35
N LEU A 179 8.98 108.36 64.78
CA LEU A 179 10.05 108.47 65.77
C LEU A 179 11.27 109.22 65.22
N GLN A 180 11.64 108.97 63.96
CA GLN A 180 12.72 109.69 63.28
C GLN A 180 12.36 111.18 63.14
N GLU A 181 11.14 111.50 62.73
CA GLU A 181 10.65 112.89 62.62
C GLU A 181 10.62 113.61 63.98
N MET A 182 10.20 112.93 65.05
CA MET A 182 10.20 113.50 66.41
C MET A 182 11.62 113.68 66.97
N SER A 183 12.56 112.79 66.59
CA SER A 183 13.97 112.87 66.94
C SER A 183 14.67 114.04 66.22
N GLU A 184 14.44 114.20 64.92
CA GLU A 184 15.00 115.30 64.11
C GLU A 184 14.51 116.69 64.58
N ASN A 185 13.28 116.75 65.10
CA ASN A 185 12.68 117.94 65.68
C ASN A 185 13.15 118.24 67.14
N ASN A 186 14.11 117.49 67.68
CA ASN A 186 14.67 117.65 69.04
C ASN A 186 13.64 117.60 70.20
N LYS A 187 12.45 117.00 70.01
CA LYS A 187 11.42 116.79 71.05
C LYS A 187 11.58 115.44 71.75
N ILE A 188 12.81 115.08 72.09
CA ILE A 188 13.16 113.75 72.60
C ILE A 188 12.56 113.51 74.01
N SER A 189 12.26 114.58 74.77
CA SER A 189 11.62 114.47 76.08
C SER A 189 10.15 114.00 76.05
N ASP A 190 9.48 114.10 74.90
CA ASP A 190 8.07 113.74 74.74
C ASP A 190 7.88 112.40 74.00
N ILE A 191 8.96 111.69 73.68
CA ILE A 191 8.86 110.31 73.21
C ILE A 191 8.35 109.49 74.39
N SER A 192 7.04 109.30 74.41
CA SER A 192 6.38 108.55 75.48
C SER A 192 7.05 107.18 75.58
N THR A 193 7.51 106.81 76.78
CA THR A 193 8.07 105.47 77.04
C THR A 193 7.11 104.37 76.58
N SER A 194 5.80 104.66 76.54
CA SER A 194 4.74 103.83 75.96
C SER A 194 4.99 103.41 74.50
N ALA A 195 5.45 104.33 73.66
CA ALA A 195 5.71 104.08 72.24
C ALA A 195 6.85 103.07 72.04
N VAL A 196 7.91 103.21 72.83
CA VAL A 196 9.05 102.30 72.80
C VAL A 196 8.67 100.93 73.37
N MET A 197 7.88 100.90 74.45
CA MET A 197 7.36 99.64 75.02
C MET A 197 6.49 98.87 74.02
N GLU A 198 5.60 99.55 73.29
CA GLU A 198 4.76 98.94 72.25
C GLU A 198 5.60 98.34 71.12
N LEU A 199 6.66 99.03 70.65
CA LEU A 199 7.59 98.50 69.65
C LEU A 199 8.33 97.24 70.16
N TYR A 200 8.77 97.24 71.42
CA TYR A 200 9.39 96.06 72.03
C TYR A 200 8.40 94.90 72.17
N GLU A 201 7.15 95.18 72.52
CA GLU A 201 6.08 94.17 72.60
C GLU A 201 5.78 93.56 71.23
N TYR A 202 5.70 94.38 70.17
CA TYR A 202 5.58 93.90 68.79
C TYR A 202 6.78 93.04 68.36
N LYS A 203 8.00 93.46 68.70
CA LYS A 203 9.21 92.67 68.40
C LYS A 203 9.20 91.33 69.13
N LEU A 204 8.82 91.31 70.41
CA LEU A 204 8.70 90.07 71.19
C LEU A 204 7.61 89.16 70.63
N ALA A 205 6.46 89.71 70.23
CA ALA A 205 5.37 88.96 69.61
C ALA A 205 5.78 88.34 68.25
N SER A 206 6.48 89.11 67.40
CA SER A 206 7.02 88.62 66.12
C SER A 206 8.09 87.55 66.32
N MET A 207 9.03 87.77 67.24
CA MET A 207 10.03 86.75 67.60
C MET A 207 9.36 85.47 68.11
N SER A 208 8.40 85.57 69.01
CA SER A 208 7.64 84.41 69.52
C SER A 208 6.86 83.68 68.42
N HIS A 209 6.30 84.41 67.44
CA HIS A 209 5.62 83.79 66.31
C HIS A 209 6.60 83.02 65.42
N SER A 210 7.76 83.63 65.12
CA SER A 210 8.82 82.98 64.34
C SER A 210 9.37 81.74 65.03
N GLU A 211 9.52 81.79 66.35
CA GLU A 211 9.96 80.66 67.15
C GLU A 211 8.94 79.51 67.06
N ARG A 212 7.65 79.80 67.20
CA ARG A 212 6.59 78.79 67.02
C ARG A 212 6.54 78.21 65.61
N ALA A 213 6.74 79.03 64.58
CA ALA A 213 6.82 78.55 63.20
C ALA A 213 8.02 77.62 62.98
N LEU A 214 9.19 78.00 63.52
CA LEU A 214 10.40 77.17 63.48
C LEU A 214 10.24 75.88 64.27
N GLN A 215 9.58 75.91 65.44
CA GLN A 215 9.25 74.71 66.22
C GLN A 215 8.32 73.77 65.43
N SER A 216 7.27 74.31 64.80
CA SER A 216 6.37 73.52 63.96
C SER A 216 7.09 72.91 62.74
N SER A 217 7.98 73.67 62.10
CA SER A 217 8.82 73.16 60.99
C SER A 217 9.79 72.08 61.46
N LEU A 218 10.39 72.26 62.64
CA LEU A 218 11.24 71.25 63.26
C LEU A 218 10.46 69.97 63.59
N GLU A 219 9.26 70.08 64.14
CA GLU A 219 8.37 68.95 64.40
C GLU A 219 7.99 68.25 63.08
N ALA A 220 7.63 68.99 62.04
CA ALA A 220 7.33 68.44 60.71
C ALA A 220 8.53 67.70 60.11
N ALA A 221 9.73 68.30 60.16
CA ALA A 221 10.96 67.65 59.70
C ALA A 221 11.30 66.39 60.53
N ASN A 222 11.05 66.43 61.84
CA ASN A 222 11.25 65.28 62.72
C ASN A 222 10.26 64.14 62.39
N THR A 223 8.98 64.44 62.19
CA THR A 223 8.00 63.43 61.75
C THR A 223 8.39 62.84 60.39
N HIS A 224 8.88 63.64 59.45
CA HIS A 224 9.38 63.16 58.16
C HIS A 224 10.59 62.22 58.33
N SER A 225 11.55 62.58 59.19
CA SER A 225 12.70 61.74 59.53
C SER A 225 12.25 60.39 60.10
N THR A 226 11.30 60.37 61.04
CA THR A 226 10.75 59.13 61.60
C THR A 226 10.06 58.26 60.54
N HIS A 227 9.32 58.88 59.60
CA HIS A 227 8.70 58.16 58.49
C HIS A 227 9.74 57.50 57.58
N LEU A 228 10.82 58.23 57.25
CA LEU A 228 11.93 57.68 56.46
C LEU A 228 12.64 56.53 57.20
N GLN A 229 12.87 56.66 58.51
CA GLN A 229 13.44 55.58 59.32
C GLN A 229 12.57 54.32 59.30
N HIS A 230 11.24 54.46 59.43
CA HIS A 230 10.32 53.33 59.31
C HIS A 230 10.38 52.69 57.93
N ARG A 231 10.41 53.49 56.86
CA ARG A 231 10.55 52.99 55.48
C ARG A 231 11.85 52.25 55.25
N LEU A 232 12.96 52.72 55.83
CA LEU A 232 14.26 52.03 55.79
C LEU A 232 14.20 50.69 56.53
N ALA A 233 13.59 50.62 57.70
CA ALA A 233 13.39 49.38 58.43
C ALA A 233 12.57 48.35 57.62
N GLN A 234 11.50 48.81 56.95
CA GLN A 234 10.68 47.96 56.08
C GLN A 234 11.47 47.40 54.88
N LEU A 235 12.24 48.24 54.20
CA LEU A 235 13.08 47.79 53.07
C LEU A 235 14.15 46.80 53.52
N THR A 236 14.74 47.03 54.69
CA THR A 236 15.73 46.13 55.27
C THR A 236 15.14 44.74 55.55
N ALA A 237 13.91 44.69 56.10
CA ALA A 237 13.20 43.43 56.34
C ALA A 237 12.89 42.66 55.03
N GLU A 238 12.48 43.36 53.95
CA GLU A 238 12.25 42.73 52.64
C GLU A 238 13.53 42.18 52.00
N ILE A 239 14.66 42.88 52.16
CA ILE A 239 15.97 42.40 51.67
C ILE A 239 16.34 41.10 52.38
N SER A 240 16.25 41.07 53.72
CA SER A 240 16.56 39.86 54.50
C SER A 240 15.63 38.69 54.14
N ARG A 241 14.33 38.94 53.94
CA ARG A 241 13.36 37.91 53.53
C ARG A 241 13.72 37.30 52.17
N ARG A 242 14.11 38.12 51.18
CA ARG A 242 14.51 37.62 49.86
C ARG A 242 15.82 36.85 49.90
N GLN A 243 16.79 37.28 50.71
CA GLN A 243 18.03 36.55 50.91
C GLN A 243 17.79 35.14 51.48
N GLN A 244 16.88 35.02 52.47
CA GLN A 244 16.50 33.70 53.01
C GLN A 244 15.82 32.82 51.95
N LEU A 245 14.93 33.39 51.12
CA LEU A 245 14.29 32.63 50.05
C LEU A 245 15.29 32.14 49.01
N LEU A 246 16.21 33.00 48.58
CA LEU A 246 17.28 32.62 47.64
C LEU A 246 18.13 31.50 48.21
N PHE A 247 18.54 31.62 49.48
CA PHE A 247 19.29 30.57 50.16
C PHE A 247 18.51 29.26 50.23
N HIS A 248 17.23 29.29 50.60
CA HIS A 248 16.39 28.10 50.61
C HIS A 248 16.23 27.48 49.22
N THR A 249 16.06 28.28 48.16
CA THR A 249 16.00 27.76 46.79
C THR A 249 17.30 27.13 46.34
N GLN A 250 18.44 27.74 46.69
CA GLN A 250 19.76 27.19 46.41
C GLN A 250 19.96 25.88 47.17
N GLN A 251 19.63 25.85 48.46
CA GLN A 251 19.69 24.63 49.26
C GLN A 251 18.76 23.55 48.69
N CYS A 252 17.55 23.88 48.24
CA CYS A 252 16.69 22.90 47.58
C CYS A 252 17.31 22.38 46.28
N LEU A 253 18.02 23.19 45.52
CA LEU A 253 18.70 22.74 44.31
C LEU A 253 19.92 21.86 44.61
N GLU A 254 20.64 22.17 45.69
CA GLU A 254 21.79 21.40 46.16
C GLU A 254 21.35 20.08 46.83
N ASP A 255 20.34 20.10 47.70
CA ASP A 255 19.78 18.93 48.40
C ASP A 255 18.92 18.04 47.48
N ASN A 256 18.31 18.58 46.40
CA ASN A 256 17.52 17.78 45.46
C ASN A 256 18.34 16.95 44.47
N GLY A 257 19.68 16.91 44.57
CA GLY A 257 20.51 15.92 43.87
C GLY A 257 20.07 15.63 42.42
N LEU A 258 19.67 16.67 41.67
CA LEU A 258 19.04 16.47 40.35
C LEU A 258 20.03 15.81 39.39
N ALA A 259 21.34 15.99 39.62
CA ALA A 259 22.40 15.25 38.96
C ALA A 259 22.29 13.73 39.20
N ASP A 260 22.15 13.28 40.47
CA ASP A 260 22.08 11.86 40.80
C ASP A 260 20.80 11.19 40.30
N GLN A 261 19.68 11.91 40.30
CA GLN A 261 18.41 11.38 39.80
C GLN A 261 18.37 11.33 38.26
N GLU A 262 18.92 12.35 37.60
CA GLU A 262 19.04 12.38 36.14
C GLU A 262 20.03 11.33 35.64
N ASP A 263 21.15 11.11 36.34
CA ASP A 263 22.13 10.08 36.01
C ASP A 263 21.56 8.68 36.21
N LYS A 264 20.78 8.43 37.26
CA LYS A 264 20.04 7.17 37.42
C LYS A 264 19.03 6.93 36.28
N ASN A 265 18.31 7.97 35.84
CA ASN A 265 17.38 7.87 34.74
C ASN A 265 18.09 7.60 33.40
N LYS A 266 19.23 8.26 33.16
CA LYS A 266 20.10 7.99 32.00
C LYS A 266 20.65 6.57 32.05
N GLN A 267 21.10 6.11 33.20
CA GLN A 267 21.60 4.74 33.40
C GLN A 267 20.51 3.70 33.09
N MET A 268 19.28 3.93 33.56
CA MET A 268 18.14 3.05 33.28
C MET A 268 17.78 3.04 31.79
N LEU A 269 17.78 4.21 31.15
CA LEU A 269 17.54 4.33 29.71
C LEU A 269 18.61 3.63 28.89
N ILE A 270 19.89 3.79 29.25
CA ILE A 270 21.01 3.10 28.61
C ILE A 270 20.89 1.58 28.81
N GLY A 271 20.51 1.12 30.00
CA GLY A 271 20.26 -0.31 30.26
C GLY A 271 19.14 -0.87 29.38
N ASN A 272 18.01 -0.15 29.27
CA ASN A 272 16.91 -0.54 28.41
C ASN A 272 17.31 -0.56 26.92
N LEU A 273 18.00 0.48 26.45
CA LEU A 273 18.50 0.53 25.07
C LEU A 273 19.49 -0.61 24.80
N THR A 274 20.38 -0.92 25.74
CA THR A 274 21.33 -2.03 25.61
C THR A 274 20.61 -3.38 25.52
N ALA A 275 19.61 -3.61 26.38
CA ALA A 275 18.78 -4.82 26.34
C ALA A 275 18.01 -4.94 25.02
N THR A 276 17.45 -3.83 24.50
CA THR A 276 16.79 -3.84 23.19
C THR A 276 17.76 -4.17 22.06
N ILE A 277 18.98 -3.61 22.07
CA ILE A 277 20.03 -3.91 21.09
C ILE A 277 20.42 -5.39 21.15
N GLU A 278 20.59 -5.96 22.34
CA GLU A 278 20.89 -7.39 22.50
C GLU A 278 19.76 -8.28 21.99
N SER A 279 18.50 -7.92 22.26
CA SER A 279 17.34 -8.65 21.73
C SER A 279 17.27 -8.59 20.21
N LEU A 280 17.54 -7.43 19.61
CA LEU A 280 17.57 -7.26 18.16
C LEU A 280 18.74 -8.02 17.52
N ARG A 281 19.90 -8.07 18.18
CA ARG A 281 21.04 -8.89 17.72
C ARG A 281 20.71 -10.37 17.73
N LYS A 282 20.08 -10.85 18.81
CA LYS A 282 19.64 -12.25 18.89
C LYS A 282 18.65 -12.61 17.78
N ASN A 283 17.62 -11.77 17.57
CA ASN A 283 16.67 -11.96 16.48
C ASN A 283 17.33 -11.89 15.09
N LEU A 284 18.35 -11.04 14.92
CA LEU A 284 19.11 -10.96 13.67
C LEU A 284 19.90 -12.24 13.41
N ASP A 285 20.49 -12.85 14.44
CA ASP A 285 21.24 -14.10 14.29
C ASP A 285 20.31 -15.30 14.06
N GLU A 286 19.16 -15.37 14.73
CA GLU A 286 18.09 -16.36 14.44
C GLU A 286 17.60 -16.23 12.98
N ASN A 287 17.31 -15.01 12.51
CA ASN A 287 16.92 -14.77 11.12
C ASN A 287 18.01 -15.14 10.10
N LYS A 288 19.29 -14.99 10.45
CA LYS A 288 20.39 -15.42 9.57
C LYS A 288 20.46 -16.94 9.48
N GLU A 289 20.23 -17.64 10.58
CA GLU A 289 20.20 -19.10 10.62
C GLU A 289 19.04 -19.63 9.77
N GLU A 290 17.82 -19.08 9.95
CA GLU A 290 16.67 -19.41 9.10
C GLU A 290 16.93 -19.12 7.61
N LEU A 291 17.60 -18.01 7.30
CA LEU A 291 17.99 -17.67 5.94
C LEU A 291 18.98 -18.69 5.36
N MET A 292 19.97 -19.15 6.15
CA MET A 292 20.91 -20.18 5.71
C MET A 292 20.23 -21.54 5.49
N GLU A 293 19.31 -21.93 6.39
CA GLU A 293 18.52 -23.16 6.22
C GLU A 293 17.64 -23.09 4.96
N SER A 294 16.99 -21.94 4.72
CA SER A 294 16.21 -21.70 3.52
C SER A 294 17.07 -21.73 2.24
N GLN A 295 18.27 -21.17 2.29
CA GLN A 295 19.24 -21.25 1.19
C GLN A 295 19.66 -22.70 0.90
N GLN A 296 19.99 -23.48 1.93
CA GLN A 296 20.35 -24.90 1.77
C GLN A 296 19.19 -25.71 1.19
N SER A 297 17.95 -25.50 1.67
CA SER A 297 16.76 -26.16 1.14
C SER A 297 16.52 -25.83 -0.35
N ASN A 298 16.75 -24.57 -0.74
CA ASN A 298 16.66 -24.15 -2.13
C ASN A 298 17.72 -24.81 -3.03
N GLU A 299 18.95 -24.99 -2.54
CA GLU A 299 20.00 -25.71 -3.26
C GLU A 299 19.64 -27.20 -3.46
N GLU A 300 19.08 -27.84 -2.44
CA GLU A 300 18.60 -29.23 -2.53
C GLU A 300 17.45 -29.38 -3.53
N LEU A 301 16.47 -28.47 -3.49
CA LEU A 301 15.36 -28.45 -4.44
C LEU A 301 15.86 -28.21 -5.87
N LYS A 302 16.83 -27.32 -6.06
CA LYS A 302 17.45 -27.08 -7.36
C LYS A 302 18.13 -28.35 -7.90
N LYS A 303 18.87 -29.08 -7.06
CA LYS A 303 19.49 -30.35 -7.44
C LYS A 303 18.45 -31.42 -7.81
N LYS A 304 17.38 -31.56 -7.01
CA LYS A 304 16.26 -32.47 -7.34
C LYS A 304 15.60 -32.11 -8.66
N ASN A 305 15.45 -30.83 -8.97
CA ASN A 305 14.87 -30.35 -10.23
C ASN A 305 15.79 -30.68 -11.42
N GLU A 306 17.11 -30.51 -11.27
CA GLU A 306 18.10 -30.90 -12.28
C GLU A 306 18.09 -32.41 -12.56
N ASP A 307 17.94 -33.25 -11.52
CA ASP A 307 17.87 -34.70 -11.68
C ASP A 307 16.56 -35.16 -12.33
N ALA A 308 15.42 -34.57 -11.93
CA ALA A 308 14.14 -34.80 -12.60
C ALA A 308 14.17 -34.38 -14.09
N PHE A 309 14.87 -33.29 -14.42
CA PHE A 309 15.04 -32.85 -15.81
C PHE A 309 15.86 -33.86 -16.64
N LYS A 310 16.90 -34.46 -16.05
CA LYS A 310 17.67 -35.54 -16.71
C LYS A 310 16.79 -36.77 -16.94
N GLU A 311 15.98 -37.16 -15.98
CA GLU A 311 15.06 -38.30 -16.11
C GLU A 311 14.00 -38.05 -17.20
N LEU A 312 13.41 -36.85 -17.25
CA LEU A 312 12.49 -36.45 -18.32
C LEU A 312 13.13 -36.57 -19.70
N LYS A 313 14.38 -36.15 -19.85
CA LYS A 313 15.11 -36.26 -21.12
C LYS A 313 15.32 -37.73 -21.55
N ILE A 314 15.60 -38.62 -20.60
CA ILE A 314 15.73 -40.07 -20.85
C ILE A 314 14.38 -40.65 -21.30
N LEU A 315 13.29 -40.32 -20.60
CA LEU A 315 11.94 -40.77 -20.95
C LEU A 315 11.50 -40.25 -22.31
N GLU A 316 11.84 -39.00 -22.66
CA GLU A 316 11.55 -38.44 -23.98
C GLU A 316 12.27 -39.19 -25.10
N MET A 317 13.55 -39.56 -24.90
CA MET A 317 14.30 -40.38 -25.85
C MET A 317 13.67 -41.78 -26.01
N HIS A 318 13.31 -42.43 -24.91
CA HIS A 318 12.64 -43.73 -24.94
C HIS A 318 11.26 -43.67 -25.64
N ASN A 319 10.52 -42.58 -25.43
CA ASN A 319 9.24 -42.36 -26.10
C ASN A 319 9.45 -42.19 -27.62
N LYS A 320 10.44 -41.40 -28.05
CA LYS A 320 10.80 -41.27 -29.47
C LYS A 320 11.15 -42.63 -30.09
N GLU A 321 11.94 -43.46 -29.41
CA GLU A 321 12.27 -44.81 -29.87
C GLU A 321 11.02 -45.73 -29.93
N SER A 322 10.13 -45.64 -28.94
CA SER A 322 8.89 -46.42 -28.94
C SER A 322 7.95 -45.98 -30.08
N THR A 323 7.86 -44.68 -30.36
CA THR A 323 7.06 -44.15 -31.48
C THR A 323 7.62 -44.57 -32.84
N SER A 324 8.94 -44.64 -33.01
CA SER A 324 9.54 -45.14 -34.25
C SER A 324 9.24 -46.63 -34.44
N LYS A 325 9.37 -47.47 -33.40
CA LYS A 325 8.98 -48.89 -33.42
C LYS A 325 7.50 -49.09 -33.78
N ILE A 326 6.60 -48.29 -33.21
CA ILE A 326 5.16 -48.32 -33.56
C ILE A 326 4.96 -48.01 -35.04
N SER A 327 5.66 -47.00 -35.58
CA SER A 327 5.59 -46.66 -37.00
C SER A 327 6.07 -47.79 -37.92
N GLU A 328 7.11 -48.53 -37.53
CA GLU A 328 7.62 -49.69 -38.26
C GLU A 328 6.66 -50.88 -38.23
N LEU A 329 6.10 -51.17 -37.05
CA LEU A 329 5.08 -52.21 -36.89
C LEU A 329 3.83 -51.90 -37.70
N ASN A 330 3.37 -50.65 -37.72
CA ASN A 330 2.23 -50.24 -38.55
C ASN A 330 2.51 -50.40 -40.06
N LYS A 331 3.72 -50.08 -40.52
CA LYS A 331 4.14 -50.35 -41.90
C LYS A 331 4.14 -51.85 -42.22
N MET A 332 4.58 -52.69 -41.27
CA MET A 332 4.56 -54.15 -41.44
C MET A 332 3.13 -54.70 -41.46
N LEU A 333 2.25 -54.21 -40.58
CA LEU A 333 0.84 -54.58 -40.54
C LEU A 333 0.14 -54.26 -41.86
N SER A 334 0.31 -53.05 -42.40
CA SER A 334 -0.24 -52.66 -43.71
C SER A 334 0.23 -53.58 -44.84
N LYS A 335 1.53 -53.95 -44.86
CA LYS A 335 2.05 -54.93 -45.84
C LYS A 335 1.41 -56.32 -45.69
N MET A 336 1.15 -56.76 -44.47
CA MET A 336 0.51 -58.06 -44.21
C MET A 336 -0.96 -58.04 -44.57
N GLU A 337 -1.67 -56.95 -44.29
CA GLU A 337 -3.06 -56.71 -44.69
C GLU A 337 -3.20 -56.73 -46.23
N ASP A 338 -2.31 -56.05 -46.96
CA ASP A 338 -2.25 -56.10 -48.42
C ASP A 338 -2.07 -57.53 -48.96
N ARG A 339 -1.23 -58.34 -48.30
CA ARG A 339 -1.01 -59.75 -48.67
C ARG A 339 -2.24 -60.61 -48.39
N ILE A 340 -2.94 -60.36 -47.28
CA ILE A 340 -4.20 -61.02 -46.95
C ILE A 340 -5.25 -60.67 -48.00
N ASN A 341 -5.43 -59.38 -48.32
CA ASN A 341 -6.38 -58.92 -49.34
C ASN A 341 -6.08 -59.48 -50.74
N LYS A 342 -4.81 -59.68 -51.09
CA LYS A 342 -4.41 -60.37 -52.32
C LYS A 342 -4.81 -61.85 -52.31
N ARG A 343 -4.57 -62.56 -51.20
CA ARG A 343 -4.96 -63.97 -51.06
C ARG A 343 -6.48 -64.14 -51.05
N GLU A 344 -7.20 -63.25 -50.39
CA GLU A 344 -8.67 -63.25 -50.34
C GLU A 344 -9.27 -63.12 -51.75
N ARG A 345 -8.73 -62.23 -52.58
CA ARG A 345 -9.13 -62.13 -54.00
C ARG A 345 -8.88 -63.43 -54.79
N VAL A 346 -7.73 -64.07 -54.60
CA VAL A 346 -7.43 -65.36 -55.24
C VAL A 346 -8.38 -66.46 -54.77
N ILE A 347 -8.74 -66.48 -53.48
CA ILE A 347 -9.73 -67.42 -52.93
C ILE A 347 -11.10 -67.18 -53.60
N GLN A 348 -11.56 -65.93 -53.65
CA GLN A 348 -12.81 -65.59 -54.33
C GLN A 348 -12.83 -66.01 -55.81
N GLU A 349 -11.74 -65.75 -56.56
CA GLU A 349 -11.59 -66.20 -57.94
C GLU A 349 -11.73 -67.74 -58.03
N LYS A 350 -11.05 -68.48 -57.15
CA LYS A 350 -11.12 -69.95 -57.10
C LYS A 350 -12.49 -70.46 -56.71
N ASP A 351 -13.20 -69.82 -55.79
CA ASP A 351 -14.57 -70.17 -55.42
C ASP A 351 -15.54 -69.98 -56.59
N THR A 352 -15.36 -68.92 -57.39
CA THR A 352 -16.17 -68.73 -58.61
C THR A 352 -15.87 -69.80 -59.68
N GLU A 353 -14.61 -70.22 -59.82
CA GLU A 353 -14.20 -71.30 -60.71
C GLU A 353 -14.78 -72.65 -60.26
N ILE A 354 -14.68 -72.96 -58.97
CA ILE A 354 -15.30 -74.16 -58.36
C ILE A 354 -16.82 -74.15 -58.59
N SER A 355 -17.50 -73.02 -58.39
CA SER A 355 -18.94 -72.90 -58.63
C SER A 355 -19.31 -73.17 -60.09
N LYS A 356 -18.52 -72.66 -61.06
CA LYS A 356 -18.71 -72.95 -62.48
C LYS A 356 -18.50 -74.43 -62.81
N LEU A 357 -17.43 -75.03 -62.28
CA LEU A 357 -17.15 -76.45 -62.47
C LEU A 357 -18.23 -77.34 -61.85
N SER A 358 -18.72 -77.01 -60.66
CA SER A 358 -19.84 -77.71 -60.01
C SER A 358 -21.10 -77.70 -60.88
N LYS A 359 -21.46 -76.54 -61.44
CA LYS A 359 -22.60 -76.43 -62.38
C LYS A 359 -22.40 -77.26 -63.64
N ASN A 360 -21.19 -77.32 -64.18
CA ASN A 360 -20.87 -78.17 -65.32
C ASN A 360 -20.97 -79.66 -64.98
N ILE A 361 -20.47 -80.07 -63.80
CA ILE A 361 -20.60 -81.46 -63.32
C ILE A 361 -22.07 -81.83 -63.17
N GLU A 362 -22.89 -80.97 -62.57
CA GLU A 362 -24.35 -81.17 -62.47
C GLU A 362 -25.01 -81.31 -63.85
N ALA A 363 -24.64 -80.46 -64.80
CA ALA A 363 -25.13 -80.52 -66.18
C ALA A 363 -24.75 -81.85 -66.87
N PHE A 364 -23.49 -82.27 -66.79
CA PHE A 364 -23.04 -83.55 -67.35
C PHE A 364 -23.68 -84.75 -66.63
N THR A 365 -23.90 -84.67 -65.32
CA THR A 365 -24.58 -85.74 -64.55
C THR A 365 -26.04 -85.88 -65.01
N ALA A 366 -26.73 -84.77 -65.26
CA ALA A 366 -28.08 -84.78 -65.83
C ALA A 366 -28.10 -85.33 -67.26
N GLU A 367 -27.12 -84.99 -68.10
CA GLU A 367 -26.97 -85.52 -69.45
C GLU A 367 -26.72 -87.04 -69.45
N VAL A 368 -25.80 -87.52 -68.61
CA VAL A 368 -25.54 -88.96 -68.42
C VAL A 368 -26.80 -89.69 -67.95
N SER A 369 -27.55 -89.11 -67.01
CA SER A 369 -28.83 -89.67 -66.55
C SER A 369 -29.85 -89.78 -67.69
N ASN A 370 -29.99 -88.74 -68.51
CA ASN A 370 -30.88 -88.72 -69.68
C ASN A 370 -30.47 -89.77 -70.72
N LEU A 371 -29.17 -89.87 -71.04
CA LEU A 371 -28.63 -90.88 -71.95
C LEU A 371 -28.85 -92.30 -71.41
N ASN A 372 -28.69 -92.52 -70.11
CA ASN A 372 -28.97 -93.79 -69.46
C ASN A 372 -30.46 -94.16 -69.54
N MET A 373 -31.36 -93.20 -69.32
CA MET A 373 -32.80 -93.39 -69.50
C MET A 373 -33.17 -93.72 -70.96
N PHE A 374 -32.53 -93.03 -71.91
CA PHE A 374 -32.68 -93.31 -73.33
C PHE A 374 -32.17 -94.72 -73.69
N ALA A 375 -30.99 -95.11 -73.21
CA ALA A 375 -30.43 -96.44 -73.40
C ALA A 375 -31.35 -97.53 -72.84
N LYS A 376 -31.85 -97.38 -71.60
CA LYS A 376 -32.83 -98.31 -71.01
C LYS A 376 -34.15 -98.39 -71.78
N SER A 377 -34.57 -97.31 -72.44
CA SER A 377 -35.77 -97.32 -73.29
C SER A 377 -35.52 -98.06 -74.60
N GLN A 378 -34.31 -97.92 -75.17
CA GLN A 378 -33.88 -98.65 -76.37
C GLN A 378 -33.71 -100.13 -76.07
N GLU A 379 -33.13 -100.47 -74.93
CA GLU A 379 -33.00 -101.85 -74.44
C GLU A 379 -34.39 -102.49 -74.26
N ARG A 380 -35.36 -101.77 -73.69
CA ARG A 380 -36.76 -102.24 -73.62
C ARG A 380 -37.38 -102.45 -75.00
N ARG A 381 -37.23 -101.51 -75.93
CA ARG A 381 -37.68 -101.66 -77.32
C ARG A 381 -37.04 -102.86 -78.01
N LEU A 382 -35.75 -103.09 -77.80
CA LEU A 382 -35.03 -104.24 -78.32
C LEU A 382 -35.60 -105.53 -77.73
N ASN A 383 -35.77 -105.60 -76.40
CA ASN A 383 -36.39 -106.76 -75.74
C ASN A 383 -37.83 -107.02 -76.21
N GLU A 384 -38.63 -105.98 -76.42
CA GLU A 384 -39.97 -106.08 -77.02
C GLU A 384 -39.91 -106.64 -78.45
N LYS A 385 -38.97 -106.15 -79.27
CA LYS A 385 -38.75 -106.65 -80.63
C LYS A 385 -38.22 -108.09 -80.65
N ASP A 386 -37.35 -108.45 -79.71
CA ASP A 386 -36.89 -109.83 -79.53
C ASP A 386 -38.01 -110.74 -79.05
N ALA A 387 -38.92 -110.25 -78.19
CA ALA A 387 -40.12 -110.98 -77.80
C ALA A 387 -41.11 -111.13 -78.98
N GLU A 388 -41.31 -110.09 -79.79
CA GLU A 388 -42.08 -110.16 -81.03
C GLU A 388 -41.45 -111.16 -82.01
N LEU A 389 -40.14 -111.09 -82.24
CA LEU A 389 -39.39 -112.02 -83.07
C LEU A 389 -39.49 -113.44 -82.54
N ASN A 390 -39.40 -113.65 -81.23
CA ASN A 390 -39.61 -114.96 -80.62
C ASN A 390 -41.06 -115.44 -80.76
N SER A 391 -42.06 -114.54 -80.71
CA SER A 391 -43.46 -114.89 -80.98
C SER A 391 -43.68 -115.24 -82.45
N VAL A 392 -43.03 -114.52 -83.37
CA VAL A 392 -43.05 -114.80 -84.80
C VAL A 392 -42.32 -116.10 -85.06
N ARG A 393 -41.17 -116.33 -84.43
CA ARG A 393 -40.41 -117.60 -84.45
C ARG A 393 -41.25 -118.73 -83.90
N PHE A 394 -42.02 -118.51 -82.84
CA PHE A 394 -42.96 -119.50 -82.30
C PHE A 394 -44.11 -119.75 -83.28
N ARG A 395 -44.62 -118.73 -83.98
CA ARG A 395 -45.66 -118.89 -85.04
C ARG A 395 -45.11 -119.53 -86.32
N THR A 396 -43.88 -119.25 -86.72
CA THR A 396 -43.20 -119.98 -87.80
C THR A 396 -42.90 -121.39 -87.36
N CYS A 397 -42.48 -121.64 -86.11
CA CYS A 397 -42.39 -122.99 -85.56
C CYS A 397 -43.76 -123.68 -85.44
N HIS A 398 -44.88 -122.96 -85.23
CA HIS A 398 -46.23 -123.54 -85.23
C HIS A 398 -46.80 -123.79 -86.64
N THR A 399 -46.25 -123.13 -87.67
CA THR A 399 -46.53 -123.43 -89.09
C THR A 399 -45.47 -124.33 -89.74
N HIS A 400 -44.35 -124.61 -89.05
CA HIS A 400 -43.32 -125.59 -89.44
C HIS A 400 -43.31 -126.87 -88.58
N SER A 401 -44.15 -126.98 -87.54
CA SER A 401 -44.33 -128.22 -86.74
C SER A 401 -45.24 -129.26 -87.42
N HIS A 402 -45.15 -129.32 -88.76
CA HIS A 402 -45.69 -130.38 -89.61
C HIS A 402 -44.68 -130.90 -90.65
N SER A 403 -43.40 -130.56 -90.53
CA SER A 403 -42.34 -131.24 -91.28
C SER A 403 -40.96 -130.93 -90.72
N ARG A 404 -40.56 -131.69 -89.69
CA ARG A 404 -39.36 -132.55 -89.73
C ARG A 404 -38.90 -132.94 -88.32
N ASP A 405 -39.14 -134.23 -88.05
CA ASP A 405 -38.39 -135.05 -87.11
C ASP A 405 -36.90 -135.17 -87.48
N GLY A 406 -36.07 -135.29 -86.43
CA GLY A 406 -34.79 -136.02 -86.40
C GLY A 406 -33.58 -135.35 -87.10
N THR A 407 -32.34 -135.34 -86.61
CA THR A 407 -31.63 -136.13 -85.59
C THR A 407 -30.24 -135.50 -85.29
N GLU A 408 -29.76 -135.71 -84.05
CA GLU A 408 -28.36 -135.88 -83.58
C GLU A 408 -27.31 -134.74 -83.74
N LYS A 409 -26.77 -134.18 -82.65
CA LYS A 409 -25.73 -134.65 -81.67
C LYS A 409 -24.28 -134.69 -82.22
N ALA A 410 -23.47 -133.70 -81.81
CA ALA A 410 -22.04 -133.77 -81.43
C ALA A 410 -21.58 -132.35 -81.05
N ALA A 411 -21.27 -132.00 -79.79
CA ALA A 411 -20.05 -132.25 -79.01
C ALA A 411 -18.76 -131.69 -79.65
N PHE A 412 -18.23 -130.56 -79.12
CA PHE A 412 -16.91 -130.46 -78.43
C PHE A 412 -16.40 -129.03 -78.23
N SER A 413 -15.75 -128.86 -77.07
CA SER A 413 -14.50 -128.10 -76.80
C SER A 413 -14.49 -126.60 -76.47
N CYS A 414 -14.31 -126.38 -75.16
CA CYS A 414 -13.38 -125.48 -74.46
C CYS A 414 -12.23 -124.82 -75.26
N HIS A 415 -11.98 -123.53 -74.97
CA HIS A 415 -10.72 -122.83 -74.58
C HIS A 415 -11.12 -121.34 -74.35
N GLY A 416 -10.69 -120.59 -73.34
CA GLY A 416 -9.44 -120.58 -72.58
C GLY A 416 -8.59 -119.36 -73.00
N TYR A 417 -8.10 -118.59 -72.02
CA TYR A 417 -7.22 -117.40 -72.04
C TYR A 417 -7.87 -116.02 -72.15
N SER A 418 -7.41 -114.94 -71.49
CA SER A 418 -6.59 -114.69 -70.28
C SER A 418 -6.39 -113.17 -70.21
N SER A 419 -6.21 -112.62 -68.99
CA SER A 419 -5.19 -111.59 -68.64
C SER A 419 -5.27 -110.20 -69.34
N ASP A 420 -5.16 -109.04 -68.67
CA ASP A 420 -4.41 -108.65 -67.48
C ASP A 420 -4.96 -107.38 -66.82
N GLY A 421 -4.73 -107.28 -65.50
CA GLY A 421 -4.19 -106.11 -64.78
C GLY A 421 -5.00 -104.80 -64.74
N GLU A 422 -4.95 -103.97 -63.71
CA GLU A 422 -4.27 -104.02 -62.43
C GLU A 422 -4.76 -102.79 -61.63
N ALA A 423 -4.79 -102.95 -60.31
CA ALA A 423 -4.51 -101.92 -59.30
C ALA A 423 -5.43 -100.70 -59.09
N ASN A 424 -6.00 -100.71 -57.87
CA ASN A 424 -6.02 -99.63 -56.87
C ASN A 424 -6.89 -98.38 -57.10
N SER A 425 -7.54 -97.80 -56.09
CA SER A 425 -7.72 -98.14 -54.68
C SER A 425 -8.87 -97.26 -54.18
N LEU A 426 -9.80 -97.87 -53.46
CA LEU A 426 -10.67 -97.20 -52.51
C LEU A 426 -9.79 -96.49 -51.46
N GLY A 427 -10.06 -95.20 -51.25
CA GLY A 427 -9.48 -94.39 -50.19
C GLY A 427 -10.55 -93.47 -49.63
N VAL A 428 -11.45 -94.05 -48.85
CA VAL A 428 -12.28 -93.33 -47.89
C VAL A 428 -11.39 -93.08 -46.68
N ASP A 429 -11.12 -91.82 -46.32
CA ASP A 429 -10.78 -91.43 -44.94
C ASP A 429 -10.92 -89.92 -44.71
N LEU A 430 -11.89 -89.60 -43.85
CA LEU A 430 -11.86 -88.66 -42.72
C LEU A 430 -11.08 -87.32 -42.83
N LEU A 431 -11.85 -86.23 -42.81
CA LEU A 431 -11.56 -84.94 -42.16
C LEU A 431 -11.05 -85.12 -40.70
N PRO A 432 -10.58 -84.06 -39.98
CA PRO A 432 -9.76 -82.91 -40.36
C PRO A 432 -8.58 -82.69 -39.37
N ARG A 433 -7.48 -82.03 -39.77
CA ARG A 433 -6.48 -81.50 -38.81
C ARG A 433 -6.26 -80.01 -39.03
N VAL A 434 -7.06 -79.22 -38.30
CA VAL A 434 -6.85 -77.79 -38.07
C VAL A 434 -5.67 -77.65 -37.10
N GLU A 435 -4.47 -77.38 -37.61
CA GLU A 435 -3.38 -76.86 -36.76
C GLU A 435 -3.55 -75.36 -36.55
N ARG A 436 -4.14 -75.00 -35.40
CA ARG A 436 -3.89 -73.70 -34.77
C ARG A 436 -2.45 -73.67 -34.28
N LYS A 437 -1.59 -72.88 -34.92
CA LYS A 437 -0.41 -72.30 -34.26
C LYS A 437 -0.66 -70.83 -34.02
N ARG A 438 -1.28 -70.54 -32.87
CA ARG A 438 -1.08 -69.29 -32.13
C ARG A 438 -0.02 -69.59 -31.07
N ALA A 439 1.13 -68.97 -31.18
CA ALA A 439 2.01 -68.73 -30.05
C ALA A 439 2.64 -67.35 -30.29
N GLY A 440 1.98 -66.33 -29.75
CA GLY A 440 2.63 -65.07 -29.47
C GLY A 440 3.67 -65.31 -28.37
N LYS A 441 4.86 -64.75 -28.58
CA LYS A 441 5.80 -64.47 -27.49
C LYS A 441 6.04 -62.97 -27.52
N TYR A 442 5.40 -62.30 -26.58
CA TYR A 442 5.88 -61.04 -26.01
C TYR A 442 6.74 -61.41 -24.79
N ARG A 443 8.00 -60.99 -24.82
CA ARG A 443 8.57 -60.17 -23.77
C ARG A 443 9.65 -59.30 -24.37
#